data_AF-A0A2A2EH14-F1
#
_entry.id   AF-A0A2A2EH14-F1
#
_cell.length_a   1.000
_cell.length_b   1.000
_cell.length_c   1.000
_cell.angle_alpha   90.00
_cell.angle_beta   90.00
_cell.angle_gamma   90.00
#
_symmetry.space_group_name_H-M   'P 1'
#
loop_
_entity.id
_entity.type
_entity.pdbx_description
1 polymer ?
#
loop_
_entity_poly.entity_id
_entity_poly.type
_entity_poly.pdbx_seq_one_letter_code
_entity_poly.pdbx_strand_id
1 'polypeptide(L)'
;MQWFPMAYHTDAQFESALRVLDWSFVDGPMKKSYGERALIVRAADGVGLALEFAAMLNGNDTFRRFFVDNVRTGLKRFADLLEESTKTGHSLQDDRGFVYKHRYKMFEVERLLGWPKQINGSSVGGYLLPKDEGSMPVFVKYANSQYADRFLNPQEMHWFSKDKRSFKSREIEWMEQGISSDDWSATHFIPLFVMRKADAEKLKMYYYVGRVGSCANMRETVRDNNGETVRLVEMDLRLTKPLSAELYQHLTDRLEP
;
A
#
# COMPACT_ATOMS: atom_id res chain seq x y z
N MET A 1 -3.40 28.84 3.60
CA MET A 1 -3.05 27.43 3.86
C MET A 1 -3.86 26.60 2.88
N GLN A 2 -3.23 25.82 2.01
CA GLN A 2 -3.97 24.99 1.05
C GLN A 2 -4.52 23.79 1.82
N TRP A 3 -5.84 23.64 1.85
CA TRP A 3 -6.54 22.61 2.62
C TRP A 3 -7.08 21.55 1.65
N PHE A 4 -6.97 20.27 2.00
CA PHE A 4 -7.39 19.15 1.16
C PHE A 4 -8.59 18.43 1.81
N PRO A 5 -9.81 19.00 1.74
CA PRO A 5 -11.01 18.44 2.38
C PRO A 5 -11.31 17.00 1.97
N MET A 6 -10.92 16.65 0.74
CA MET A 6 -11.23 15.35 0.15
C MET A 6 -10.13 14.31 0.37
N ALA A 7 -9.03 14.68 1.00
CA ALA A 7 -8.02 13.73 1.40
C ALA A 7 -8.54 12.88 2.56
N TYR A 8 -8.35 11.57 2.46
CA TYR A 8 -8.50 10.68 3.60
C TYR A 8 -7.34 10.94 4.57
N HIS A 9 -7.68 11.19 5.83
CA HIS A 9 -6.72 11.37 6.91
C HIS A 9 -7.29 10.79 8.19
N THR A 10 -6.45 10.11 8.96
CA THR A 10 -6.74 9.59 10.29
C THR A 10 -5.60 9.96 11.23
N ASP A 11 -5.84 9.86 12.54
CA ASP A 11 -4.78 10.06 13.54
C ASP A 11 -3.57 9.15 13.26
N ALA A 12 -3.81 7.91 12.82
CA ALA A 12 -2.74 6.97 12.45
C ALA A 12 -1.93 7.44 11.23
N GLN A 13 -2.58 8.02 10.21
CA GLN A 13 -1.88 8.58 9.05
C GLN A 13 -1.13 9.87 9.40
N PHE A 14 -1.70 10.70 10.26
CA PHE A 14 -1.02 11.90 10.77
C PHE A 14 0.22 11.51 11.58
N GLU A 15 0.09 10.56 12.49
CA GLU A 15 1.20 9.99 13.25
C GLU A 15 2.27 9.40 12.34
N SER A 16 1.88 8.65 11.31
CA SER A 16 2.80 8.13 10.29
C SER A 16 3.57 9.25 9.57
N ALA A 17 2.89 10.33 9.18
CA ALA A 17 3.55 11.50 8.60
C ALA A 17 4.58 12.12 9.56
N LEU A 18 4.25 12.26 10.85
CA LEU A 18 5.19 12.73 11.85
C LEU A 18 6.40 11.79 12.00
N ARG A 19 6.19 10.47 12.00
CA ARG A 19 7.27 9.47 12.06
C ARG A 19 8.21 9.53 10.84
N VAL A 20 7.68 9.97 9.69
CA VAL A 20 8.49 10.20 8.49
C VAL A 20 9.30 11.49 8.62
N LEU A 21 8.76 12.54 9.25
CA LEU A 21 9.43 13.83 9.42
C LEU A 21 10.48 13.83 10.54
N ASP A 22 10.24 13.08 11.62
CA ASP A 22 11.18 12.91 12.75
C ASP A 22 12.14 11.71 12.56
N TRP A 23 11.95 10.96 11.48
CA TRP A 23 12.73 9.79 11.07
C TRP A 23 12.60 8.55 11.94
N SER A 24 11.57 8.44 12.78
CA SER A 24 11.29 7.22 13.51
C SER A 24 10.65 6.12 12.64
N PHE A 25 10.21 6.44 11.41
CA PHE A 25 9.57 5.47 10.51
C PHE A 25 10.56 4.50 9.84
N VAL A 26 11.75 4.97 9.47
CA VAL A 26 12.74 4.17 8.71
C VAL A 26 13.86 3.63 9.62
N ASP A 27 14.28 2.38 9.39
CA ASP A 27 15.37 1.76 10.14
C ASP A 27 16.77 2.28 9.72
N GLY A 28 17.73 2.17 10.62
CA GLY A 28 19.06 2.82 10.57
C GLY A 28 19.84 2.73 9.24
N PRO A 29 19.93 1.57 8.56
CA PRO A 29 20.64 1.48 7.28
C PRO A 29 20.01 2.35 6.17
N MET A 30 18.70 2.53 6.21
CA MET A 30 17.94 3.28 5.20
C MET A 30 17.97 4.80 5.46
N LYS A 31 18.14 5.22 6.73
CA LYS A 31 18.30 6.63 7.12
C LYS A 31 19.39 7.31 6.32
N LYS A 32 20.53 6.63 6.10
CA LYS A 32 21.68 7.16 5.34
C LYS A 32 21.33 7.68 3.94
N SER A 33 20.29 7.13 3.29
CA SER A 33 19.85 7.57 1.95
C SER A 33 19.00 8.85 1.97
N TYR A 34 18.42 9.21 3.12
CA TYR A 34 17.58 10.40 3.31
C TYR A 34 18.30 11.53 4.08
N GLY A 35 19.49 11.24 4.63
CA GLY A 35 20.37 12.19 5.32
C GLY A 35 20.68 11.76 6.77
N GLU A 36 21.19 12.70 7.58
CA GLU A 36 21.53 12.45 9.00
C GLU A 36 20.70 13.25 10.03
N ARG A 37 19.78 14.12 9.59
CA ARG A 37 19.04 15.07 10.44
C ARG A 37 17.51 15.03 10.24
N ALA A 38 16.78 14.81 11.32
CA ALA A 38 15.32 14.95 11.35
C ALA A 38 14.86 16.37 10.98
N LEU A 39 13.67 16.49 10.40
CA LEU A 39 13.09 17.79 10.03
C LEU A 39 12.34 18.43 11.20
N ILE A 40 11.73 17.59 12.03
CA ILE A 40 10.94 18.01 13.19
C ILE A 40 11.48 17.39 14.48
N VAL A 41 11.11 18.01 15.60
CA VAL A 41 11.21 17.45 16.95
C VAL A 41 9.82 17.46 17.59
N ARG A 42 9.52 16.41 18.35
CA ARG A 42 8.29 16.34 19.16
C ARG A 42 8.61 16.79 20.58
N ALA A 43 7.80 17.72 21.10
CA ALA A 43 7.90 18.24 22.45
C ALA A 43 6.55 18.08 23.16
N ALA A 44 6.51 18.33 24.48
CA ALA A 44 5.30 18.19 25.27
C ALA A 44 4.18 19.15 24.84
N ASP A 45 4.53 20.27 24.22
CA ASP A 45 3.64 21.34 23.74
C ASP A 45 3.33 21.28 22.24
N GLY A 46 3.87 20.26 21.52
CA GLY A 46 3.53 20.03 20.12
C GLY A 46 4.72 19.60 19.25
N VAL A 47 4.70 20.03 17.98
CA VAL A 47 5.69 19.69 16.98
C VAL A 47 6.41 20.96 16.53
N GLY A 48 7.74 20.97 16.62
CA GLY A 48 8.59 22.06 16.18
C GLY A 48 9.59 21.62 15.10
N LEU A 49 10.21 22.58 14.42
CA LEU A 49 11.34 22.28 13.53
C LEU A 49 12.57 21.89 14.35
N ALA A 50 13.33 20.90 13.87
CA ALA A 50 14.63 20.60 14.47
C ALA A 50 15.55 21.84 14.36
N LEU A 51 16.30 22.14 15.44
CA LEU A 51 17.13 23.36 15.54
C LEU A 51 18.06 23.53 14.32
N GLU A 52 18.73 22.45 13.92
CA GLU A 52 19.64 22.47 12.78
C GLU A 52 18.92 22.70 11.45
N PHE A 53 17.74 22.11 11.28
CA PHE A 53 16.93 22.30 10.08
C PHE A 53 16.41 23.74 9.98
N ALA A 54 15.98 24.32 11.10
CA ALA A 54 15.61 25.74 11.18
C ALA A 54 16.80 26.66 10.85
N ALA A 55 18.00 26.34 11.36
CA ALA A 55 19.22 27.07 11.03
C ALA A 55 19.55 26.99 9.52
N MET A 56 19.38 25.83 8.88
CA MET A 56 19.56 25.69 7.43
C MET A 56 18.56 26.52 6.63
N LEU A 57 17.29 26.57 7.03
CA LEU A 57 16.27 27.40 6.38
C LEU A 57 16.55 28.90 6.52
N ASN A 58 17.07 29.34 7.67
CA ASN A 58 17.33 30.74 7.94
C ASN A 58 18.68 31.22 7.36
N GLY A 59 19.71 30.38 7.43
CA GLY A 59 21.09 30.73 7.07
C GLY A 59 21.50 30.39 5.63
N ASN A 60 20.66 29.70 4.85
CA ASN A 60 20.96 29.34 3.47
C ASN A 60 19.77 29.62 2.53
N ASP A 61 19.84 30.77 1.84
CA ASP A 61 18.78 31.23 0.94
C ASP A 61 18.52 30.26 -0.23
N THR A 62 19.56 29.66 -0.79
CA THR A 62 19.44 28.68 -1.88
C THR A 62 18.68 27.44 -1.41
N PHE A 63 19.06 26.91 -0.24
CA PHE A 63 18.37 25.78 0.37
C PHE A 63 16.90 26.11 0.66
N ARG A 64 16.63 27.25 1.31
CA ARG A 64 15.26 27.71 1.60
C ARG A 64 14.42 27.80 0.34
N ARG A 65 14.95 28.40 -0.73
CA ARG A 65 14.24 28.54 -2.00
C ARG A 65 13.87 27.17 -2.59
N PHE A 66 14.81 26.24 -2.67
CA PHE A 66 14.55 24.91 -3.21
C PHE A 66 13.64 24.08 -2.33
N PHE A 67 13.75 24.18 -0.99
CA PHE A 67 12.86 23.49 -0.08
C PHE A 67 11.41 23.97 -0.23
N VAL A 68 11.18 25.28 -0.21
CA VAL A 68 9.84 25.87 -0.38
C VAL A 68 9.24 25.50 -1.74
N ASP A 69 10.05 25.53 -2.80
CA ASP A 69 9.62 25.12 -4.14
C ASP A 69 9.21 23.64 -4.21
N ASN A 70 9.99 22.76 -3.57
CA ASN A 70 9.65 21.33 -3.46
C ASN A 70 8.33 21.12 -2.71
N VAL A 71 8.11 21.81 -1.58
CA VAL A 71 6.85 21.72 -0.83
C VAL A 71 5.67 22.18 -1.68
N ARG A 72 5.79 23.32 -2.38
CA ARG A 72 4.74 23.84 -3.26
C ARG A 72 4.44 22.88 -4.41
N THR A 73 5.47 22.34 -5.03
CA THR A 73 5.33 21.35 -6.11
C THR A 73 4.64 20.09 -5.63
N GLY A 74 5.02 19.58 -4.45
CA GLY A 74 4.38 18.41 -3.83
C GLY A 74 2.89 18.64 -3.54
N LEU A 75 2.53 19.80 -2.98
CA LEU A 75 1.15 20.18 -2.72
C LEU A 75 0.33 20.30 -4.01
N LYS A 76 0.89 20.89 -5.06
CA LYS A 76 0.23 21.00 -6.37
C LYS A 76 0.01 19.63 -6.99
N ARG A 77 1.04 18.76 -7.01
CA ARG A 77 0.94 17.39 -7.50
C ARG A 77 -0.11 16.59 -6.74
N PHE A 78 -0.20 16.76 -5.42
CA PHE A 78 -1.23 16.12 -4.62
C PHE A 78 -2.64 16.63 -4.98
N ALA A 79 -2.80 17.94 -5.19
CA ALA A 79 -4.07 18.51 -5.65
C ALA A 79 -4.52 17.90 -6.99
N ASP A 80 -3.60 17.82 -7.96
CA ASP A 80 -3.88 17.26 -9.28
C ASP A 80 -4.25 15.77 -9.18
N LEU A 81 -3.55 15.01 -8.34
CA LEU A 81 -3.84 13.61 -8.06
C LEU A 81 -5.24 13.42 -7.45
N LEU A 82 -5.64 14.28 -6.51
CA LEU A 82 -6.98 14.23 -5.93
C LEU A 82 -8.05 14.52 -6.99
N GLU A 83 -7.85 15.52 -7.84
CA GLU A 83 -8.77 15.82 -8.94
C GLU A 83 -8.91 14.64 -9.90
N GLU A 84 -7.81 14.03 -10.32
CA GLU A 84 -7.80 12.83 -11.16
C GLU A 84 -8.52 11.66 -10.50
N SER A 85 -8.31 11.45 -9.20
CA SER A 85 -8.94 10.36 -8.45
C SER A 85 -10.47 10.44 -8.50
N THR A 86 -11.05 11.64 -8.47
CA THR A 86 -12.51 11.82 -8.51
C THR A 86 -13.14 11.31 -9.81
N LYS A 87 -12.37 11.28 -10.91
CA LYS A 87 -12.81 10.85 -12.24
C LYS A 87 -12.85 9.33 -12.38
N THR A 88 -12.26 8.60 -11.45
CA THR A 88 -12.18 7.13 -11.50
C THR A 88 -13.42 6.43 -10.98
N GLY A 89 -14.29 7.16 -10.27
CA GLY A 89 -15.40 6.58 -9.53
C GLY A 89 -14.98 5.81 -8.27
N HIS A 90 -13.69 5.76 -7.92
CA HIS A 90 -13.21 5.24 -6.64
C HIS A 90 -13.25 6.32 -5.56
N SER A 91 -13.74 5.96 -4.36
CA SER A 91 -13.85 6.87 -3.23
C SER A 91 -12.57 6.80 -2.41
N LEU A 92 -11.87 7.93 -2.27
CA LEU A 92 -10.68 8.01 -1.42
C LEU A 92 -10.97 7.66 0.04
N GLN A 93 -12.20 7.90 0.50
CA GLN A 93 -12.60 7.56 1.87
C GLN A 93 -12.72 6.04 2.02
N ASP A 94 -13.38 5.38 1.07
CA ASP A 94 -13.56 3.93 1.07
C ASP A 94 -12.24 3.17 0.86
N ASP A 95 -11.37 3.72 0.01
CA ASP A 95 -10.06 3.17 -0.32
C ASP A 95 -8.95 3.70 0.64
N ARG A 96 -9.32 4.35 1.74
CA ARG A 96 -8.42 4.82 2.81
C ARG A 96 -7.20 5.61 2.31
N GLY A 97 -7.42 6.46 1.31
CA GLY A 97 -6.41 7.34 0.71
C GLY A 97 -5.61 6.71 -0.43
N PHE A 98 -5.83 5.44 -0.78
CA PHE A 98 -5.24 4.86 -1.98
C PHE A 98 -5.96 5.34 -3.24
N VAL A 99 -5.18 5.77 -4.23
CA VAL A 99 -5.68 6.29 -5.50
C VAL A 99 -5.67 5.17 -6.53
N TYR A 100 -6.83 4.83 -7.07
CA TYR A 100 -6.97 3.82 -8.11
C TYR A 100 -6.07 4.11 -9.32
N LYS A 101 -5.48 3.06 -9.93
CA LYS A 101 -4.44 3.14 -10.99
C LYS A 101 -3.11 3.77 -10.56
N HIS A 102 -3.01 4.37 -9.38
CA HIS A 102 -1.76 4.95 -8.92
C HIS A 102 -0.76 3.85 -8.52
N ARG A 103 0.52 4.14 -8.68
CA ARG A 103 1.61 3.22 -8.37
C ARG A 103 2.23 3.55 -7.03
N TYR A 104 2.44 2.54 -6.21
CA TYR A 104 3.03 2.66 -4.89
C TYR A 104 4.22 1.73 -4.73
N LYS A 105 5.25 2.20 -4.03
CA LYS A 105 6.24 1.33 -3.40
C LYS A 105 5.65 0.77 -2.11
N MET A 106 6.12 -0.40 -1.69
CA MET A 106 5.64 -1.05 -0.46
C MET A 106 5.70 -0.12 0.77
N PHE A 107 6.80 0.61 0.98
CA PHE A 107 6.91 1.52 2.12
C PHE A 107 5.90 2.69 2.07
N GLU A 108 5.43 3.09 0.88
CA GLU A 108 4.41 4.13 0.75
C GLU A 108 3.05 3.60 1.17
N VAL A 109 2.76 2.33 0.87
CA VAL A 109 1.58 1.61 1.37
C VAL A 109 1.62 1.50 2.89
N GLU A 110 2.77 1.11 3.46
CA GLU A 110 2.95 1.02 4.91
C GLU A 110 2.73 2.38 5.61
N ARG A 111 3.22 3.47 5.01
CA ARG A 111 2.98 4.84 5.50
C ARG A 111 1.50 5.20 5.47
N LEU A 112 0.82 4.95 4.35
CA LEU A 112 -0.60 5.25 4.19
C LEU A 112 -1.49 4.38 5.08
N LEU A 113 -1.10 3.15 5.39
CA LEU A 113 -1.79 2.30 6.38
C LEU A 113 -1.50 2.69 7.82
N GLY A 114 -0.65 3.69 8.07
CA GLY A 114 -0.35 4.18 9.42
C GLY A 114 0.59 3.28 10.21
N TRP A 115 1.35 2.39 9.57
CA TRP A 115 2.23 1.45 10.28
C TRP A 115 3.29 2.21 11.09
N PRO A 116 3.66 1.73 12.28
CA PRO A 116 4.57 2.45 13.17
C PRO A 116 5.99 2.56 12.61
N LYS A 117 6.39 1.62 11.77
CA LYS A 117 7.70 1.59 11.13
C LYS A 117 7.64 0.85 9.81
N GLN A 118 8.61 1.14 8.96
CA GLN A 118 8.82 0.39 7.74
C GLN A 118 9.20 -1.05 8.07
N ILE A 119 8.59 -2.00 7.38
CA ILE A 119 8.93 -3.42 7.50
C ILE A 119 9.75 -3.83 6.28
N ASN A 120 10.73 -4.72 6.48
CA ASN A 120 11.50 -5.26 5.36
C ASN A 120 10.54 -6.00 4.39
N GLY A 121 10.61 -5.70 3.09
CA GLY A 121 9.74 -6.31 2.08
C GLY A 121 9.80 -7.85 2.05
N SER A 122 10.93 -8.46 2.41
CA SER A 122 11.05 -9.91 2.55
C SER A 122 10.21 -10.45 3.72
N SER A 123 10.07 -9.68 4.79
CA SER A 123 9.19 -10.01 5.92
C SER A 123 7.71 -9.82 5.57
N VAL A 124 7.38 -8.85 4.72
CA VAL A 124 6.02 -8.69 4.17
C VAL A 124 5.68 -9.87 3.27
N GLY A 125 6.59 -10.34 2.41
CA GLY A 125 6.44 -11.61 1.70
C GLY A 125 5.18 -11.74 0.83
N GLY A 126 4.65 -10.64 0.31
CA GLY A 126 3.43 -10.60 -0.51
C GLY A 126 2.17 -10.13 0.23
N TYR A 127 2.06 -10.32 1.54
CA TYR A 127 0.98 -9.72 2.34
C TYR A 127 1.31 -9.79 3.83
N LEU A 128 0.79 -8.88 4.64
CA LEU A 128 0.98 -8.94 6.08
C LEU A 128 -0.24 -8.37 6.80
N LEU A 129 -0.85 -9.18 7.66
CA LEU A 129 -1.80 -8.69 8.66
C LEU A 129 -0.98 -8.27 9.88
N PRO A 130 -0.98 -6.99 10.31
CA PRO A 130 -0.37 -6.56 11.57
C PRO A 130 -1.12 -7.12 12.78
N LYS A 131 -0.54 -6.96 13.99
CA LYS A 131 -1.22 -7.33 15.24
C LYS A 131 -2.39 -6.39 15.56
N ASP A 132 -2.26 -5.13 15.18
CA ASP A 132 -3.33 -4.14 15.24
C ASP A 132 -4.17 -4.35 13.97
N GLU A 133 -5.25 -5.11 14.14
CA GLU A 133 -6.07 -5.66 13.06
C GLU A 133 -6.96 -4.59 12.41
N GLY A 134 -7.26 -4.77 11.12
CA GLY A 134 -8.13 -3.85 10.38
C GLY A 134 -7.60 -3.49 8.99
N SER A 135 -6.40 -3.93 8.62
CA SER A 135 -5.95 -3.93 7.22
C SER A 135 -4.92 -5.01 6.91
N MET A 136 -4.99 -5.59 5.71
CA MET A 136 -3.98 -6.52 5.19
C MET A 136 -3.69 -6.20 3.72
N PRO A 137 -2.64 -5.41 3.41
CA PRO A 137 -2.27 -5.15 2.03
C PRO A 137 -1.79 -6.44 1.36
N VAL A 138 -2.24 -6.67 0.13
CA VAL A 138 -1.84 -7.80 -0.70
C VAL A 138 -1.09 -7.28 -1.91
N PHE A 139 0.12 -7.80 -2.12
CA PHE A 139 1.05 -7.44 -3.17
C PHE A 139 1.28 -8.64 -4.08
N VAL A 140 0.77 -8.56 -5.31
CA VAL A 140 0.89 -9.62 -6.31
C VAL A 140 1.86 -9.18 -7.40
N LYS A 141 2.85 -10.04 -7.68
CA LYS A 141 3.73 -9.88 -8.85
C LYS A 141 3.11 -10.65 -10.01
N TYR A 142 2.33 -9.99 -10.85
CA TYR A 142 1.60 -10.65 -11.92
C TYR A 142 2.55 -11.27 -12.95
N ALA A 143 2.25 -12.49 -13.41
CA ALA A 143 3.04 -13.31 -14.35
C ALA A 143 4.48 -13.68 -13.91
N ASN A 144 4.92 -13.24 -12.73
CA ASN A 144 6.18 -13.61 -12.07
C ASN A 144 5.95 -14.07 -10.62
N SER A 145 4.69 -14.32 -10.23
CA SER A 145 4.40 -14.83 -8.90
C SER A 145 4.93 -16.26 -8.83
N GLN A 146 5.51 -16.60 -7.68
CA GLN A 146 5.84 -17.99 -7.37
C GLN A 146 4.59 -18.86 -7.21
N TYR A 147 3.44 -18.20 -7.06
CA TYR A 147 2.12 -18.78 -7.02
C TYR A 147 1.39 -18.49 -8.34
N ALA A 148 0.38 -19.29 -8.68
CA ALA A 148 -0.37 -19.11 -9.92
C ALA A 148 -1.42 -17.98 -9.82
N ASP A 149 -1.12 -16.90 -9.08
CA ASP A 149 -2.02 -15.76 -8.89
C ASP A 149 -2.38 -15.17 -10.25
N ARG A 150 -3.68 -15.05 -10.53
CA ARG A 150 -4.16 -14.57 -11.83
C ARG A 150 -5.53 -13.92 -11.71
N PHE A 151 -5.78 -12.93 -12.55
CA PHE A 151 -7.14 -12.44 -12.70
C PHE A 151 -7.97 -13.49 -13.47
N LEU A 152 -9.12 -13.85 -12.93
CA LEU A 152 -10.12 -14.68 -13.59
C LEU A 152 -10.94 -13.83 -14.58
N ASN A 153 -11.22 -12.59 -14.18
CA ASN A 153 -11.93 -11.57 -14.96
C ASN A 153 -11.53 -10.18 -14.41
N PRO A 154 -12.07 -9.06 -14.94
CA PRO A 154 -11.71 -7.73 -14.45
C PRO A 154 -12.05 -7.45 -12.98
N GLN A 155 -12.84 -8.28 -12.29
CA GLN A 155 -13.24 -8.05 -10.90
C GLN A 155 -12.70 -9.09 -9.93
N GLU A 156 -12.29 -10.26 -10.41
CA GLU A 156 -11.91 -11.40 -9.56
C GLU A 156 -10.49 -11.86 -9.84
N MET A 157 -9.74 -12.04 -8.76
CA MET A 157 -8.39 -12.60 -8.77
C MET A 157 -8.39 -13.92 -7.99
N HIS A 158 -7.92 -14.97 -8.63
CA HIS A 158 -7.52 -16.18 -7.93
C HIS A 158 -6.19 -15.93 -7.23
N TRP A 159 -6.17 -16.14 -5.92
CA TRP A 159 -5.07 -15.77 -5.03
C TRP A 159 -4.63 -16.92 -4.15
N PHE A 160 -3.32 -17.02 -3.93
CA PHE A 160 -2.72 -18.01 -3.05
C PHE A 160 -2.09 -17.35 -1.83
N SER A 161 -2.28 -17.97 -0.67
CA SER A 161 -1.56 -17.60 0.55
C SER A 161 -0.07 -17.93 0.45
N LYS A 162 0.69 -17.47 1.44
CA LYS A 162 2.06 -17.94 1.65
C LYS A 162 2.09 -19.44 1.90
N ASP A 163 3.27 -20.00 1.71
CA ASP A 163 3.60 -21.36 2.11
C ASP A 163 3.34 -21.60 3.61
N LYS A 164 2.98 -22.83 3.97
CA LYS A 164 2.72 -23.31 5.34
C LYS A 164 1.51 -22.68 6.02
N ARG A 165 0.52 -22.24 5.24
CA ARG A 165 -0.77 -21.75 5.73
C ARG A 165 -1.86 -22.81 5.68
N SER A 166 -2.92 -22.56 6.44
CA SER A 166 -4.13 -23.39 6.58
C SER A 166 -5.25 -22.50 7.11
N PHE A 167 -6.45 -23.05 7.24
CA PHE A 167 -7.58 -22.35 7.86
C PHE A 167 -7.29 -21.89 9.29
N LYS A 168 -6.38 -22.55 10.02
CA LYS A 168 -5.92 -22.17 11.36
C LYS A 168 -4.86 -21.05 11.40
N SER A 169 -4.49 -20.51 10.24
CA SER A 169 -3.51 -19.41 10.19
C SER A 169 -4.24 -18.11 10.45
N ARG A 170 -3.71 -17.26 11.34
CA ARG A 170 -4.37 -16.03 11.80
C ARG A 170 -4.90 -15.16 10.66
N GLU A 171 -4.12 -14.98 9.59
CA GLU A 171 -4.58 -14.19 8.45
C GLU A 171 -5.77 -14.81 7.70
N ILE A 172 -5.87 -16.15 7.67
CA ILE A 172 -6.93 -16.88 6.98
C ILE A 172 -8.17 -16.90 7.86
N GLU A 173 -8.03 -17.16 9.15
CA GLU A 173 -9.13 -17.05 10.13
C GLU A 173 -9.74 -15.65 10.11
N TRP A 174 -8.89 -14.61 10.06
CA TRP A 174 -9.34 -13.23 9.94
C TRP A 174 -10.10 -12.99 8.63
N MET A 175 -9.65 -13.52 7.49
CA MET A 175 -10.41 -13.38 6.24
C MET A 175 -11.74 -14.16 6.23
N GLU A 176 -11.80 -15.32 6.88
CA GLU A 176 -12.99 -16.15 6.97
C GLU A 176 -14.05 -15.53 7.90
N GLN A 177 -13.61 -14.76 8.90
CA GLN A 177 -14.49 -14.17 9.89
C GLN A 177 -15.54 -13.25 9.24
N GLY A 178 -16.81 -13.66 9.31
CA GLY A 178 -17.93 -12.87 8.79
C GLY A 178 -17.98 -12.77 7.27
N ILE A 179 -17.31 -13.66 6.53
CA ILE A 179 -17.23 -13.65 5.04
C ILE A 179 -18.59 -13.70 4.35
N SER A 180 -19.62 -14.22 5.02
CA SER A 180 -21.02 -14.25 4.53
C SER A 180 -21.80 -12.96 4.81
N SER A 181 -21.20 -11.97 5.47
CA SER A 181 -21.83 -10.68 5.79
C SER A 181 -21.71 -9.73 4.61
N ASP A 182 -22.78 -9.00 4.29
CA ASP A 182 -22.78 -7.94 3.28
C ASP A 182 -21.81 -6.80 3.61
N ASP A 183 -21.46 -6.63 4.90
CA ASP A 183 -20.56 -5.58 5.40
C ASP A 183 -19.13 -6.08 5.71
N TRP A 184 -18.74 -7.25 5.20
CA TRP A 184 -17.43 -7.86 5.48
C TRP A 184 -16.26 -6.89 5.21
N SER A 185 -16.33 -6.14 4.10
CA SER A 185 -15.26 -5.21 3.70
C SER A 185 -15.10 -3.97 4.60
N ALA A 186 -16.08 -3.67 5.46
CA ALA A 186 -15.94 -2.58 6.43
C ALA A 186 -14.96 -2.94 7.57
N THR A 187 -14.96 -4.20 7.98
CA THR A 187 -14.05 -4.72 9.02
C THR A 187 -12.78 -5.38 8.43
N HIS A 188 -12.81 -5.76 7.15
CA HIS A 188 -11.70 -6.43 6.46
C HIS A 188 -11.15 -5.60 5.30
N PHE A 189 -10.34 -4.59 5.61
CA PHE A 189 -9.74 -3.77 4.55
C PHE A 189 -8.52 -4.46 3.92
N ILE A 190 -8.72 -5.01 2.73
CA ILE A 190 -7.66 -5.67 1.95
C ILE A 190 -7.42 -4.85 0.66
N PRO A 191 -6.48 -3.89 0.68
CA PRO A 191 -6.08 -3.17 -0.52
C PRO A 191 -5.19 -4.06 -1.39
N LEU A 192 -5.55 -4.24 -2.65
CA LEU A 192 -4.82 -5.07 -3.61
C LEU A 192 -3.88 -4.23 -4.48
N PHE A 193 -2.63 -4.68 -4.55
CA PHE A 193 -1.55 -4.05 -5.28
C PHE A 193 -0.93 -5.03 -6.28
N VAL A 194 -0.88 -4.66 -7.56
CA VAL A 194 -0.41 -5.55 -8.62
C VAL A 194 0.76 -4.94 -9.36
N MET A 195 1.86 -5.67 -9.44
CA MET A 195 3.04 -5.31 -10.23
C MET A 195 3.02 -6.09 -11.54
N ARG A 196 3.15 -5.38 -12.65
CA ARG A 196 3.32 -5.98 -13.97
C ARG A 196 4.75 -6.54 -14.13
N LYS A 197 4.90 -7.63 -14.89
CA LYS A 197 6.19 -8.27 -15.18
C LYS A 197 7.25 -7.29 -15.70
N ALA A 198 6.92 -6.45 -16.67
CA ALA A 198 7.84 -5.47 -17.26
C ALA A 198 8.35 -4.41 -16.26
N ASP A 199 7.59 -4.12 -15.21
CA ASP A 199 7.92 -3.11 -14.20
C ASP A 199 8.77 -3.69 -13.05
N ALA A 200 8.81 -5.02 -12.91
CA ALA A 200 9.51 -5.71 -11.83
C ALA A 200 11.03 -5.48 -11.86
N GLU A 201 11.60 -5.29 -13.04
CA GLU A 201 13.04 -5.08 -13.23
C GLU A 201 13.44 -3.61 -13.08
N LYS A 202 12.53 -2.66 -13.31
CA LYS A 202 12.86 -1.23 -13.42
C LYS A 202 12.49 -0.40 -12.20
N LEU A 203 11.27 -0.54 -11.68
CA LEU A 203 10.71 0.46 -10.75
C LEU A 203 10.28 -0.12 -9.41
N LYS A 204 10.06 -1.44 -9.31
CA LYS A 204 9.57 -2.12 -8.09
C LYS A 204 8.35 -1.43 -7.45
N MET A 205 7.43 -0.94 -8.29
CA MET A 205 6.17 -0.32 -7.89
C MET A 205 4.98 -1.22 -8.25
N TYR A 206 3.89 -1.09 -7.49
CA TYR A 206 2.66 -1.84 -7.68
C TYR A 206 1.52 -0.86 -7.97
N TYR A 207 0.69 -1.17 -8.95
CA TYR A 207 -0.57 -0.46 -9.19
C TYR A 207 -1.56 -0.80 -8.08
N TYR A 208 -2.18 0.20 -7.46
CA TYR A 208 -3.35 -0.03 -6.64
C TYR A 208 -4.56 -0.32 -7.53
N VAL A 209 -5.19 -1.47 -7.33
CA VAL A 209 -6.27 -1.97 -8.19
C VAL A 209 -7.64 -1.97 -7.50
N GLY A 210 -7.71 -1.47 -6.26
CA GLY A 210 -8.92 -1.41 -5.45
C GLY A 210 -8.85 -2.29 -4.21
N ARG A 211 -9.86 -2.18 -3.36
CA ARG A 211 -10.05 -3.04 -2.18
C ARG A 211 -10.90 -4.28 -2.49
N VAL A 212 -10.59 -5.39 -1.84
CA VAL A 212 -11.40 -6.61 -1.86
C VAL A 212 -12.70 -6.37 -1.11
N GLY A 213 -13.81 -6.73 -1.74
CA GLY A 213 -15.16 -6.64 -1.18
C GLY A 213 -15.67 -7.95 -0.60
N SER A 214 -15.22 -9.08 -1.14
CA SER A 214 -15.57 -10.41 -0.65
C SER A 214 -14.53 -11.45 -1.07
N CYS A 215 -14.55 -12.60 -0.40
CA CYS A 215 -13.73 -13.76 -0.75
C CYS A 215 -14.64 -14.98 -1.00
N ALA A 216 -14.24 -15.87 -1.89
CA ALA A 216 -14.98 -17.09 -2.24
C ALA A 216 -14.03 -18.25 -2.52
N ASN A 217 -14.58 -19.46 -2.63
CA ASN A 217 -13.84 -20.67 -3.05
C ASN A 217 -12.58 -20.96 -2.21
N MET A 218 -12.60 -20.62 -0.92
CA MET A 218 -11.46 -20.81 -0.03
C MET A 218 -11.21 -22.32 0.20
N ARG A 219 -10.00 -22.80 -0.08
CA ARG A 219 -9.62 -24.20 0.13
C ARG A 219 -8.15 -24.36 0.51
N GLU A 220 -7.88 -25.32 1.40
CA GLU A 220 -6.52 -25.81 1.62
C GLU A 220 -6.07 -26.65 0.41
N THR A 221 -4.83 -26.43 0.00
CA THR A 221 -4.20 -27.10 -1.13
C THR A 221 -2.71 -27.30 -0.84
N VAL A 222 -2.02 -27.98 -1.75
CA VAL A 222 -0.58 -28.19 -1.69
C VAL A 222 0.07 -27.80 -3.00
N ARG A 223 1.32 -27.33 -2.94
CA ARG A 223 2.18 -27.14 -4.11
C ARG A 223 3.50 -27.83 -3.90
N ASP A 224 4.14 -28.23 -5.00
CA ASP A 224 5.54 -28.62 -4.97
C ASP A 224 6.41 -27.37 -4.84
N ASN A 225 7.35 -27.40 -3.91
CA ASN A 225 8.37 -26.37 -3.74
C ASN A 225 9.74 -27.06 -3.66
N ASN A 226 10.37 -27.25 -4.82
CA ASN A 226 11.66 -27.93 -4.96
C ASN A 226 11.66 -29.36 -4.39
N GLY A 227 10.62 -30.14 -4.66
CA GLY A 227 10.47 -31.52 -4.18
C GLY A 227 9.88 -31.66 -2.77
N GLU A 228 9.64 -30.56 -2.06
CA GLU A 228 8.86 -30.55 -0.81
C GLU A 228 7.38 -30.25 -1.14
N THR A 229 6.47 -31.11 -0.69
CA THR A 229 5.04 -30.80 -0.71
C THR A 229 4.71 -29.83 0.40
N VAL A 230 4.35 -28.60 0.05
CA VAL A 230 4.05 -27.53 1.00
C VAL A 230 2.59 -27.16 0.93
N ARG A 231 1.93 -27.07 2.09
CA ARG A 231 0.52 -26.66 2.20
C ARG A 231 0.36 -25.14 2.08
N LEU A 232 -0.78 -24.72 1.55
CA LEU A 232 -1.21 -23.33 1.48
C LEU A 232 -2.73 -23.27 1.33
N VAL A 233 -3.29 -22.07 1.30
CA VAL A 233 -4.71 -21.81 1.04
C VAL A 233 -4.83 -21.05 -0.27
N GLU A 234 -5.80 -21.39 -1.08
CA GLU A 234 -6.19 -20.60 -2.24
C GLU A 234 -7.64 -20.12 -2.09
N MET A 235 -7.98 -19.01 -2.74
CA MET A 235 -9.32 -18.43 -2.75
C MET A 235 -9.46 -17.44 -3.90
N ASP A 236 -10.69 -17.02 -4.18
CA ASP A 236 -11.00 -15.96 -5.12
C ASP A 236 -11.28 -14.66 -4.38
N LEU A 237 -10.49 -13.63 -4.66
CA LEU A 237 -10.67 -12.28 -4.16
C LEU A 237 -11.50 -11.48 -5.16
N ARG A 238 -12.67 -11.00 -4.73
CA ARG A 238 -13.54 -10.15 -5.54
C ARG A 238 -13.38 -8.69 -5.15
N LEU A 239 -12.98 -7.85 -6.09
CA LEU A 239 -12.86 -6.41 -5.88
C LEU A 239 -14.23 -5.75 -5.74
N THR A 240 -14.32 -4.73 -4.89
CA THR A 240 -15.55 -3.92 -4.73
C THR A 240 -15.98 -3.25 -6.05
N LYS A 241 -15.03 -2.92 -6.92
CA LYS A 241 -15.26 -2.40 -8.27
C LYS A 241 -14.39 -3.16 -9.28
N PRO A 242 -14.91 -3.46 -10.48
CA PRO A 242 -14.10 -4.08 -11.53
C PRO A 242 -12.98 -3.13 -11.97
N LEU A 243 -11.89 -3.71 -12.47
CA LEU A 243 -10.86 -2.95 -13.14
C LEU A 243 -11.41 -2.31 -14.41
N SER A 244 -10.98 -1.08 -14.69
CA SER A 244 -11.16 -0.49 -16.02
C SER A 244 -10.50 -1.39 -17.07
N ALA A 245 -11.11 -1.46 -18.27
CA ALA A 245 -10.60 -2.28 -19.37
C ALA A 245 -9.12 -2.00 -19.67
N GLU A 246 -8.74 -0.72 -19.71
CA GLU A 246 -7.36 -0.25 -19.91
C GLU A 246 -6.39 -0.83 -18.87
N LEU A 247 -6.71 -0.72 -17.57
CA LEU A 247 -5.84 -1.25 -16.52
C LEU A 247 -5.76 -2.77 -16.57
N TYR A 248 -6.88 -3.45 -16.83
CA TYR A 248 -6.91 -4.90 -16.95
C TYR A 248 -6.04 -5.39 -18.12
N GLN A 249 -6.17 -4.78 -19.30
CA GLN A 249 -5.33 -5.09 -20.47
C GLN A 249 -3.86 -4.81 -20.19
N HIS A 250 -3.55 -3.66 -19.59
CA HIS A 250 -2.19 -3.26 -19.24
C HIS A 250 -1.53 -4.23 -18.26
N LEU A 251 -2.26 -4.68 -17.23
CA LEU A 251 -1.72 -5.62 -16.22
C LEU A 251 -1.59 -7.05 -16.76
N THR A 252 -2.47 -7.46 -17.68
CA THR A 252 -2.52 -8.85 -18.19
C THR A 252 -1.70 -9.08 -19.45
N ASP A 253 -0.97 -8.06 -19.94
CA ASP A 253 -0.21 -8.10 -21.19
C ASP A 253 -1.07 -8.47 -22.43
N ARG A 254 -2.41 -8.30 -22.34
CA ARG A 254 -3.33 -8.42 -23.47
C ARG A 254 -3.34 -7.10 -24.24
N LEU A 255 -2.28 -6.86 -25.01
CA LEU A 255 -2.34 -5.88 -26.10
C LEU A 255 -3.29 -6.46 -27.16
N GLU A 256 -4.22 -5.64 -27.69
CA GLU A 256 -4.95 -6.04 -28.89
C GLU A 256 -3.94 -6.35 -30.03
N PRO A 257 -4.23 -7.36 -30.87
CA PRO A 257 -3.34 -7.82 -31.92
C PRO A 257 -2.97 -6.73 -32.95
#